data_AF-A0A2S9BPB8-F1
#
_entry.id   AF-A0A2S9BPB8-F1
#
_cell.length_a   1.000
_cell.length_b   1.000
_cell.length_c   1.000
_cell.angle_alpha   90.00
_cell.angle_beta   90.00
_cell.angle_gamma   90.00
#
_symmetry.space_group_name_H-M   'P 1'
#
loop_
_entity.id
_entity.type
_entity.pdbx_description
1 polymer ?
#
loop_
_entity_poly.entity_id
_entity_poly.type
_entity_poly.pdbx_seq_one_letter_code
_entity_poly.pdbx_strand_id
1 'polypeptide(L)'
;MPALRRSRVRRSLPLVGATAALGVIIASGASSAAAAPGSPGVMAAPTVVLYEGFEGPVPPATPEFVQTIADYDDGVAPPVPGYVGRGGERYSAEPAWNGQFCNGLIVAGDDVSTVPTASQAADCLQDGWNQSRSLARTLGSWAADPDYPYPSVPRAEPTANHAVSSYTQGDSPAGVMAATAVPVIAGHYYTATVDVAQANCWTTNPVDLAVQLDDGVSPPVAAFPGPIAACDLPVHQINGNNVGTFRGFTSLLAQSPSVEVALLNNLGGGGGDDNAFDNLALIDTTPQLDAVIAAPPSGDSYASDQPARFLLTVTNTHLAGSPAVPSGAKPEWSFDLALPAGLVPAESPAIETDCPNGALDVTSAGIVGRGSLGPTDVSCSLALDLVSSGGEYVLDPAAYELTGLLAPAATSARFAFAPGPPEPSPGSGPVLADSGSDPLPVLLTGVLAVVLGGVLIQLSVAARRRRTR
;
A
#
# COMPACT_ATOMS: atom_id res chain seq x y z
N MET A 1 -51.71 41.59 49.65
CA MET A 1 -52.70 40.67 50.25
C MET A 1 -54.03 40.88 49.54
N PRO A 2 -54.84 39.85 49.20
CA PRO A 2 -54.83 38.47 49.69
C PRO A 2 -54.53 37.41 48.60
N ALA A 3 -54.28 36.20 49.11
CA ALA A 3 -53.98 34.96 48.39
C ALA A 3 -55.25 34.21 47.99
N LEU A 4 -55.16 33.34 46.98
CA LEU A 4 -55.91 32.09 46.95
C LEU A 4 -55.08 30.96 46.31
N ARG A 5 -54.88 29.90 47.11
CA ARG A 5 -54.30 28.59 46.81
C ARG A 5 -55.27 27.72 46.02
N ARG A 6 -54.73 26.80 45.20
CA ARG A 6 -55.06 25.37 44.97
C ARG A 6 -54.52 24.99 43.57
N SER A 7 -54.03 23.81 43.24
CA SER A 7 -53.80 22.54 43.92
C SER A 7 -52.85 21.71 43.05
N ARG A 8 -52.08 20.82 43.69
CA ARG A 8 -51.11 19.89 43.10
C ARG A 8 -51.74 18.94 42.07
N VAL A 9 -51.02 18.67 40.98
CA VAL A 9 -50.93 17.32 40.39
C VAL A 9 -49.47 17.07 40.00
N ARG A 10 -48.80 16.21 40.77
CA ARG A 10 -47.52 15.60 40.41
C ARG A 10 -47.82 14.52 39.37
N ARG A 11 -47.28 14.63 38.17
CA ARG A 11 -47.10 13.48 37.27
C ARG A 11 -45.63 13.10 37.29
N SER A 12 -45.36 12.07 38.07
CA SER A 12 -44.16 11.25 38.02
C SER A 12 -44.13 10.50 36.69
N LEU A 13 -43.20 10.88 35.82
CA LEU A 13 -42.81 10.09 34.65
C LEU A 13 -41.72 9.08 35.09
N PRO A 14 -41.82 7.81 34.69
CA PRO A 14 -40.82 6.81 35.00
C PRO A 14 -39.55 7.07 34.19
N LEU A 15 -38.42 7.08 34.90
CA LEU A 15 -37.08 7.02 34.37
C LEU A 15 -36.88 5.61 33.77
N VAL A 16 -37.00 5.47 32.45
CA VAL A 16 -36.56 4.26 31.75
C VAL A 16 -35.06 4.41 31.52
N GLY A 17 -34.28 3.70 32.34
CA GLY A 17 -32.84 3.59 32.17
C GLY A 17 -32.54 2.82 30.89
N ALA A 18 -32.10 3.52 29.85
CA ALA A 18 -31.45 2.91 28.70
C ALA A 18 -29.97 2.69 29.06
N THR A 19 -29.64 1.45 29.42
CA THR A 19 -28.27 0.95 29.42
C THR A 19 -27.76 0.97 27.99
N ALA A 20 -27.03 2.03 27.62
CA ALA A 20 -26.26 2.06 26.39
C ALA A 20 -25.10 1.06 26.55
N ALA A 21 -25.24 -0.10 25.92
CA ALA A 21 -24.13 -1.02 25.73
C ALA A 21 -23.11 -0.32 24.80
N LEU A 22 -21.93 0.01 25.33
CA LEU A 22 -20.77 0.34 24.51
C LEU A 22 -20.44 -0.91 23.66
N GLY A 23 -20.94 -0.93 22.43
CA GLY A 23 -20.45 -1.82 21.40
C GLY A 23 -19.07 -1.33 20.98
N VAL A 24 -18.02 -2.03 21.42
CA VAL A 24 -16.69 -1.90 20.82
C VAL A 24 -16.81 -2.44 19.40
N ILE A 25 -16.96 -1.54 18.43
CA ILE A 25 -16.78 -1.88 17.01
C ILE A 25 -15.28 -1.99 16.83
N ILE A 26 -14.78 -3.23 16.89
CA ILE A 26 -13.45 -3.54 16.37
C ILE A 26 -13.58 -3.35 14.87
N ALA A 27 -13.08 -2.23 14.35
CA ALA A 27 -12.85 -2.05 12.93
C ALA A 27 -11.80 -3.08 12.51
N SER A 28 -12.27 -4.27 12.14
CA SER A 28 -11.50 -5.22 11.37
C SER A 28 -11.01 -4.49 10.13
N GLY A 29 -9.70 -4.25 10.04
CA GLY A 29 -9.08 -3.61 8.90
C GLY A 29 -9.62 -4.21 7.61
N ALA A 30 -10.27 -3.39 6.79
CA ALA A 30 -10.66 -3.79 5.46
C ALA A 30 -9.37 -4.27 4.78
N SER A 31 -9.28 -5.57 4.50
CA SER A 31 -8.20 -6.07 3.65
C SER A 31 -8.36 -5.34 2.33
N SER A 32 -7.42 -4.45 2.01
CA SER A 32 -7.32 -3.86 0.68
C SER A 32 -7.40 -5.00 -0.31
N ALA A 33 -8.42 -4.96 -1.17
CA ALA A 33 -8.61 -5.98 -2.18
C ALA A 33 -7.49 -5.83 -3.20
N ALA A 34 -6.34 -6.47 -2.96
CA ALA A 34 -5.45 -6.89 -4.02
C ALA A 34 -6.33 -7.65 -5.02
N ALA A 35 -6.25 -7.33 -6.31
CA ALA A 35 -6.93 -8.12 -7.32
C ALA A 35 -6.58 -9.59 -7.06
N ALA A 36 -7.58 -10.44 -6.87
CA ALA A 36 -7.33 -11.87 -6.90
C ALA A 36 -6.61 -12.14 -8.23
N PRO A 37 -5.44 -12.78 -8.23
CA PRO A 37 -4.73 -12.98 -9.47
C PRO A 37 -5.63 -13.71 -10.47
N GLY A 38 -5.54 -13.36 -11.75
CA GLY A 38 -6.43 -13.87 -12.80
C GLY A 38 -7.20 -12.81 -13.60
N SER A 39 -6.78 -11.54 -13.60
CA SER A 39 -7.26 -10.55 -14.57
C SER A 39 -6.10 -9.91 -15.37
N PRO A 40 -5.32 -10.70 -16.15
CA PRO A 40 -4.22 -10.18 -16.95
C PRO A 40 -4.60 -8.97 -17.80
N GLY A 41 -3.82 -7.90 -17.71
CA GLY A 41 -4.00 -6.68 -18.51
C GLY A 41 -5.09 -5.73 -18.00
N VAL A 42 -5.74 -6.04 -16.87
CA VAL A 42 -6.73 -5.15 -16.23
C VAL A 42 -6.13 -4.53 -14.98
N MET A 43 -5.93 -3.22 -15.00
CA MET A 43 -5.36 -2.50 -13.86
C MET A 43 -6.28 -2.59 -12.63
N ALA A 44 -5.69 -2.93 -11.49
CA ALA A 44 -6.35 -2.89 -10.20
C ALA A 44 -6.25 -1.49 -9.57
N ALA A 45 -7.12 -1.22 -8.60
CA ALA A 45 -6.96 -0.06 -7.74
C ALA A 45 -5.70 -0.19 -6.89
N PRO A 46 -4.93 0.90 -6.72
CA PRO A 46 -3.77 0.88 -5.86
C PRO A 46 -4.22 0.81 -4.38
N THR A 47 -3.31 0.43 -3.49
CA THR A 47 -3.62 0.33 -2.06
C THR A 47 -3.12 1.57 -1.31
N VAL A 48 -3.99 2.20 -0.52
CA VAL A 48 -3.60 3.30 0.36
C VAL A 48 -2.96 2.71 1.62
N VAL A 49 -1.70 3.07 1.89
CA VAL A 49 -0.91 2.60 3.04
C VAL A 49 -1.01 3.58 4.20
N LEU A 50 -0.86 4.87 3.88
CA LEU A 50 -1.10 5.99 4.79
C LEU A 50 -2.15 6.89 4.14
N TYR A 51 -3.07 7.39 4.96
CA TYR A 51 -3.90 8.54 4.63
C TYR A 51 -3.94 9.45 5.85
N GLU A 52 -3.34 10.64 5.72
CA GLU A 52 -3.29 11.64 6.77
C GLU A 52 -4.13 12.85 6.39
N GLY A 53 -5.30 12.97 7.03
CA GLY A 53 -6.17 14.15 6.95
C GLY A 53 -5.95 15.14 8.11
N PHE A 54 -4.93 14.92 8.93
CA PHE A 54 -4.63 15.67 10.16
C PHE A 54 -5.76 15.66 11.21
N GLU A 55 -6.69 14.72 11.08
CA GLU A 55 -7.88 14.55 11.94
C GLU A 55 -7.58 13.72 13.21
N GLY A 56 -6.36 13.80 13.74
CA GLY A 56 -5.97 13.07 14.94
C GLY A 56 -6.72 13.58 16.18
N PRO A 57 -6.36 13.16 17.40
CA PRO A 57 -6.86 13.79 18.62
C PRO A 57 -6.28 15.21 18.76
N VAL A 58 -6.74 16.13 17.92
CA VAL A 58 -6.39 17.55 17.91
C VAL A 58 -7.33 18.28 18.86
N PRO A 59 -6.83 18.90 19.94
CA PRO A 59 -7.66 19.78 20.75
C PRO A 59 -8.12 20.97 19.91
N PRO A 60 -9.38 21.42 20.03
CA PRO A 60 -9.83 22.62 19.35
C PRO A 60 -8.92 23.81 19.65
N ALA A 61 -8.68 24.69 18.67
CA ALA A 61 -7.91 25.88 18.93
C ALA A 61 -8.63 26.76 19.98
N THR A 62 -7.84 27.36 20.87
CA THR A 62 -8.30 28.29 21.90
C THR A 62 -7.45 29.57 21.81
N PRO A 63 -7.84 30.67 22.49
CA PRO A 63 -6.99 31.86 22.51
C PRO A 63 -5.56 31.59 23.05
N GLU A 64 -5.37 30.53 23.84
CA GLU A 64 -4.11 30.18 24.49
C GLU A 64 -3.42 28.93 23.90
N PHE A 65 -4.01 28.28 22.90
CA PHE A 65 -3.45 27.05 22.30
C PHE A 65 -3.85 26.87 20.85
N VAL A 66 -2.88 26.48 20.02
CA VAL A 66 -3.11 25.89 18.70
C VAL A 66 -2.14 24.72 18.51
N GLN A 67 -2.61 23.66 17.87
CA GLN A 67 -1.78 22.49 17.57
C GLN A 67 -0.80 22.80 16.45
N THR A 68 0.43 22.33 16.59
CA THR A 68 1.46 22.38 15.54
C THR A 68 1.74 20.98 14.99
N ILE A 69 2.30 20.91 13.78
CA ILE A 69 2.66 19.64 13.14
C ILE A 69 3.75 18.88 13.91
N ALA A 70 4.78 19.57 14.42
CA ALA A 70 5.90 19.01 15.16
C ALA A 70 5.94 19.52 16.61
N ASP A 71 6.77 18.88 17.46
CA ASP A 71 7.00 19.34 18.84
C ASP A 71 7.46 20.79 18.85
N TYR A 72 6.75 21.65 19.59
CA TYR A 72 7.04 23.08 19.68
C TYR A 72 7.72 23.42 21.01
N ASP A 73 8.87 24.08 20.95
CA ASP A 73 9.62 24.59 22.10
C ASP A 73 10.29 25.93 21.74
N ASP A 74 9.76 27.03 22.28
CA ASP A 74 10.31 28.38 22.14
C ASP A 74 11.24 28.76 23.31
N GLY A 75 11.45 27.85 24.27
CA GLY A 75 12.21 28.08 25.50
C GLY A 75 11.55 29.05 26.50
N VAL A 76 10.33 29.51 26.23
CA VAL A 76 9.58 30.46 27.06
C VAL A 76 8.32 29.82 27.64
N ALA A 77 7.52 29.16 26.80
CA ALA A 77 6.34 28.41 27.19
C ALA A 77 6.70 26.93 27.48
N PRO A 78 5.87 26.20 28.24
CA PRO A 78 6.01 24.75 28.32
C PRO A 78 5.97 24.12 26.91
N PRO A 79 6.88 23.18 26.59
CA PRO A 79 6.88 22.52 25.29
C PRO A 79 5.52 21.88 24.99
N VAL A 80 5.07 22.08 23.75
CA VAL A 80 3.80 21.56 23.26
C VAL A 80 4.09 20.36 22.37
N PRO A 81 3.56 19.17 22.69
CA PRO A 81 3.72 18.01 21.82
C PRO A 81 3.14 18.28 20.43
N GLY A 82 3.87 17.83 19.42
CA GLY A 82 3.44 17.87 18.03
C GLY A 82 2.25 16.96 17.77
N TYR A 83 1.78 17.04 16.54
CA TYR A 83 0.66 16.25 16.08
C TYR A 83 0.98 14.75 16.06
N VAL A 84 -0.04 13.95 16.38
CA VAL A 84 0.02 12.49 16.29
C VAL A 84 -1.13 12.02 15.41
N GLY A 85 -0.78 11.31 14.34
CA GLY A 85 -1.71 10.71 13.39
C GLY A 85 -2.65 9.71 14.06
N ARG A 86 -3.75 9.37 13.38
CA ARG A 86 -4.73 8.40 13.92
C ARG A 86 -4.15 7.00 14.13
N GLY A 87 -3.12 6.62 13.36
CA GLY A 87 -2.39 5.37 13.53
C GLY A 87 -1.24 5.44 14.54
N GLY A 88 -1.00 6.62 15.14
CA GLY A 88 0.10 6.87 16.08
C GLY A 88 1.37 7.39 15.42
N GLU A 89 1.30 7.76 14.14
CA GLU A 89 2.37 8.39 13.39
C GLU A 89 2.79 9.71 14.05
N ARG A 90 4.08 9.99 14.06
CA ARG A 90 4.61 11.27 14.55
C ARG A 90 5.23 12.02 13.41
N TYR A 91 4.98 13.32 13.38
CA TYR A 91 5.47 14.18 12.34
C TYR A 91 6.64 15.01 12.84
N SER A 92 7.56 15.26 11.93
CA SER A 92 8.64 16.22 12.08
C SER A 92 8.49 17.33 11.06
N ALA A 93 9.03 18.50 11.38
CA ALA A 93 9.09 19.66 10.51
C ALA A 93 10.33 20.45 10.87
N GLU A 94 10.85 21.23 9.93
CA GLU A 94 11.89 22.19 10.25
C GLU A 94 11.33 23.31 11.15
N PRO A 95 12.16 23.94 12.00
CA PRO A 95 11.67 24.90 13.01
C PRO A 95 10.84 26.06 12.45
N ALA A 96 11.12 26.49 11.21
CA ALA A 96 10.39 27.58 10.57
C ALA A 96 8.98 27.17 10.09
N TRP A 97 8.70 25.88 10.04
CA TRP A 97 7.41 25.25 9.75
C TRP A 97 6.67 24.81 11.01
N ASN A 98 6.97 25.44 12.15
CA ASN A 98 6.41 25.06 13.45
C ASN A 98 5.81 26.28 14.18
N GLY A 99 4.84 26.93 13.55
CA GLY A 99 4.05 28.04 14.10
C GLY A 99 4.45 29.44 13.62
N GLN A 100 5.68 29.61 13.12
CA GLN A 100 6.18 30.91 12.68
C GLN A 100 5.36 31.44 11.50
N PHE A 101 4.93 32.70 11.57
CA PHE A 101 4.16 33.37 10.51
C PHE A 101 2.94 32.59 10.01
N CYS A 102 2.24 31.88 10.91
CA CYS A 102 1.12 30.97 10.62
C CYS A 102 1.48 29.67 9.88
N ASN A 103 2.76 29.29 9.77
CA ASN A 103 3.16 28.05 9.11
C ASN A 103 3.11 26.86 10.06
N GLY A 104 2.69 25.69 9.56
CA GLY A 104 2.68 24.44 10.32
C GLY A 104 1.67 24.36 11.47
N LEU A 105 0.70 25.27 11.51
CA LEU A 105 -0.43 25.19 12.44
C LEU A 105 -1.45 24.20 11.89
N ILE A 106 -2.01 23.37 12.75
CA ILE A 106 -3.17 22.54 12.40
C ILE A 106 -4.42 23.34 12.75
N VAL A 107 -5.15 23.72 11.70
CA VAL A 107 -6.24 24.70 11.78
C VAL A 107 -7.52 24.12 11.18
N ALA A 108 -8.65 24.35 11.84
CA ALA A 108 -9.98 24.03 11.33
C ALA A 108 -10.78 25.28 10.91
N GLY A 109 -11.71 25.08 9.98
CA GLY A 109 -12.57 26.15 9.48
C GLY A 109 -13.47 26.80 10.53
N ASP A 110 -13.79 26.11 11.62
CA ASP A 110 -14.67 26.54 12.71
C ASP A 110 -13.94 26.85 14.03
N ASP A 111 -12.60 26.87 14.00
CA ASP A 111 -11.76 27.34 15.11
C ASP A 111 -12.10 28.78 15.56
N VAL A 112 -11.48 29.23 16.66
CA VAL A 112 -11.67 30.59 17.19
C VAL A 112 -11.52 31.68 16.13
N SER A 113 -12.38 32.70 16.19
CA SER A 113 -12.39 33.80 15.21
C SER A 113 -11.28 34.82 15.39
N THR A 114 -10.71 34.90 16.58
CA THR A 114 -9.54 35.72 16.88
C THR A 114 -8.30 34.88 16.77
N VAL A 115 -7.22 35.45 16.22
CA VAL A 115 -5.92 34.77 16.21
C VAL A 115 -5.53 34.37 17.65
N PRO A 116 -5.12 33.10 17.88
CA PRO A 116 -4.62 32.70 19.19
C PRO A 116 -3.44 33.56 19.62
N THR A 117 -3.44 33.98 20.87
CA THR A 117 -2.29 34.63 21.54
C THR A 117 -1.26 33.63 22.04
N ALA A 118 -1.48 32.34 21.78
CA ALA A 118 -0.57 31.25 22.08
C ALA A 118 0.81 31.48 21.42
N SER A 119 1.90 31.03 22.05
CA SER A 119 3.24 31.22 21.49
C SER A 119 3.38 30.61 20.09
N GLN A 120 2.72 29.47 19.85
CA GLN A 120 2.71 28.79 18.56
C GLN A 120 2.16 29.66 17.41
N ALA A 121 1.27 30.62 17.68
CA ALA A 121 0.69 31.50 16.67
C ALA A 121 1.03 32.98 16.90
N ALA A 122 2.01 33.29 17.77
CA ALA A 122 2.29 34.66 18.18
C ALA A 122 2.69 35.59 17.02
N ASP A 123 3.32 35.02 15.99
CA ASP A 123 3.74 35.75 14.78
C ASP A 123 2.66 35.76 13.68
N CYS A 124 1.51 35.16 13.93
CA CYS A 124 0.39 35.13 12.99
C CYS A 124 -0.48 36.39 13.17
N LEU A 125 -0.72 37.17 12.10
CA LEU A 125 -1.71 38.25 12.14
C LEU A 125 -3.12 37.71 11.85
N GLN A 126 -4.13 38.47 12.28
CA GLN A 126 -5.54 38.12 12.17
C GLN A 126 -5.99 37.75 10.75
N ASP A 127 -5.48 38.43 9.72
CA ASP A 127 -5.88 38.17 8.33
C ASP A 127 -5.40 36.80 7.85
N GLY A 128 -4.15 36.42 8.11
CA GLY A 128 -3.67 35.09 7.73
C GLY A 128 -4.17 33.97 8.63
N TRP A 129 -4.54 34.24 9.88
CA TRP A 129 -5.32 33.29 10.69
C TRP A 129 -6.67 33.00 10.02
N ASN A 130 -7.41 34.04 9.63
CA ASN A 130 -8.68 33.90 8.92
C ASN A 130 -8.52 33.16 7.59
N GLN A 131 -7.45 33.45 6.85
CA GLN A 131 -7.17 32.78 5.58
C GLN A 131 -6.79 31.31 5.76
N SER A 132 -6.00 30.97 6.79
CA SER A 132 -5.66 29.57 7.13
C SER A 132 -6.91 28.75 7.41
N ARG A 133 -7.84 29.30 8.21
CA ARG A 133 -9.16 28.69 8.44
C ARG A 133 -10.00 28.57 7.16
N SER A 134 -9.92 29.57 6.27
CA SER A 134 -10.61 29.52 4.99
C SER A 134 -10.06 28.42 4.07
N LEU A 135 -8.75 28.22 4.05
CA LEU A 135 -8.09 27.19 3.24
C LEU A 135 -8.39 25.79 3.79
N ALA A 136 -8.36 25.60 5.11
CA ALA A 136 -8.79 24.35 5.76
C ALA A 136 -10.24 23.99 5.38
N ARG A 137 -11.16 24.97 5.39
CA ARG A 137 -12.54 24.77 4.93
C ARG A 137 -12.63 24.44 3.44
N THR A 138 -11.81 25.08 2.60
CA THR A 138 -11.73 24.76 1.17
C THR A 138 -11.29 23.31 0.95
N LEU A 139 -10.28 22.83 1.68
CA LEU A 139 -9.80 21.45 1.61
C LEU A 139 -10.87 20.46 2.08
N GLY A 140 -11.55 20.74 3.20
CA GLY A 140 -12.68 19.92 3.64
C GLY A 140 -13.85 19.89 2.65
N SER A 141 -14.10 21.01 1.95
CA SER A 141 -15.13 21.07 0.90
C SER A 141 -14.72 20.27 -0.33
N TRP A 142 -13.44 20.32 -0.72
CA TRP A 142 -12.87 19.52 -1.80
C TRP A 142 -12.95 18.02 -1.48
N ALA A 143 -12.62 17.66 -0.24
CA ALA A 143 -12.74 16.31 0.26
C ALA A 143 -14.20 15.79 0.17
N ALA A 144 -15.20 16.63 0.41
CA ALA A 144 -16.61 16.27 0.28
C ALA A 144 -17.13 16.23 -1.18
N ASP A 145 -16.32 16.64 -2.17
CA ASP A 145 -16.73 16.70 -3.56
C ASP A 145 -16.89 15.28 -4.17
N PRO A 146 -17.92 15.04 -5.01
CA PRO A 146 -18.09 13.76 -5.71
C PRO A 146 -16.92 13.35 -6.61
N ASP A 147 -16.13 14.30 -7.12
CA ASP A 147 -14.99 14.03 -7.99
C ASP A 147 -13.70 13.68 -7.21
N TYR A 148 -13.77 13.66 -5.87
CA TYR A 148 -12.63 13.37 -5.03
C TYR A 148 -12.13 11.91 -5.16
N PRO A 149 -10.81 11.67 -5.28
CA PRO A 149 -10.26 10.34 -5.62
C PRO A 149 -10.41 9.24 -4.56
N TYR A 150 -10.68 9.60 -3.29
CA TYR A 150 -10.83 8.67 -2.17
C TYR A 150 -12.23 8.73 -1.51
N PRO A 151 -13.32 8.39 -2.23
CA PRO A 151 -14.68 8.54 -1.73
C PRO A 151 -15.00 7.67 -0.49
N SER A 152 -14.19 6.63 -0.22
CA SER A 152 -14.38 5.71 0.90
C SER A 152 -13.70 6.13 2.20
N VAL A 153 -12.87 7.18 2.19
CA VAL A 153 -12.16 7.63 3.39
C VAL A 153 -13.09 8.50 4.26
N PRO A 154 -13.25 8.21 5.57
CA PRO A 154 -14.02 9.05 6.48
C PRO A 154 -13.44 10.46 6.56
N ARG A 155 -14.30 11.48 6.50
CA ARG A 155 -13.88 12.89 6.54
C ARG A 155 -14.69 13.66 7.57
N ALA A 156 -14.08 14.72 8.08
CA ALA A 156 -14.80 15.73 8.83
C ALA A 156 -15.77 16.48 7.92
N GLU A 157 -16.79 17.10 8.53
CA GLU A 157 -17.58 18.10 7.82
C GLU A 157 -16.68 19.26 7.37
N PRO A 158 -16.95 19.90 6.22
CA PRO A 158 -16.03 20.90 5.65
C PRO A 158 -15.60 22.01 6.62
N THR A 159 -16.46 22.42 7.55
CA THR A 159 -16.10 23.45 8.54
C THR A 159 -15.20 22.94 9.66
N ALA A 160 -15.26 21.65 9.98
CA ALA A 160 -14.48 21.00 11.03
C ALA A 160 -13.21 20.31 10.50
N ASN A 161 -12.94 20.40 9.19
CA ASN A 161 -11.75 19.84 8.56
C ASN A 161 -10.50 20.55 9.05
N HIS A 162 -9.55 19.77 9.57
CA HIS A 162 -8.23 20.23 9.92
C HIS A 162 -7.32 20.21 8.69
N ALA A 163 -6.46 21.20 8.55
CA ALA A 163 -5.41 21.21 7.55
C ALA A 163 -4.16 21.84 8.15
N VAL A 164 -3.01 21.55 7.57
CA VAL A 164 -1.77 22.21 7.94
C VAL A 164 -1.65 23.51 7.16
N SER A 165 -1.60 24.63 7.88
CA SER A 165 -1.46 25.95 7.27
C SER A 165 -0.03 26.17 6.77
N SER A 166 0.07 26.78 5.61
CA SER A 166 1.30 27.29 5.04
C SER A 166 0.97 28.64 4.43
N TYR A 167 0.49 29.56 5.27
CA TYR A 167 0.08 30.90 4.88
C TYR A 167 1.07 31.90 5.47
N THR A 168 2.19 32.10 4.78
CA THR A 168 3.33 32.83 5.34
C THR A 168 3.12 34.34 5.29
N GLN A 169 3.00 34.96 6.46
CA GLN A 169 2.95 36.42 6.59
C GLN A 169 4.35 37.07 6.66
N GLY A 170 5.22 36.70 5.71
CA GLY A 170 6.64 37.06 5.69
C GLY A 170 7.41 36.34 4.59
N ASP A 171 8.68 36.00 4.87
CA ASP A 171 9.49 35.15 4.01
C ASP A 171 9.17 33.68 4.29
N SER A 172 8.69 32.97 3.28
CA SER A 172 8.48 31.52 3.29
C SER A 172 9.83 30.83 3.34
N PRO A 173 10.12 30.00 4.37
CA PRO A 173 11.35 29.26 4.44
C PRO A 173 11.31 28.07 3.48
N ALA A 174 12.39 27.80 2.76
CA ALA A 174 12.55 26.47 2.14
C ALA A 174 12.74 25.42 3.24
N GLY A 175 12.33 24.18 2.99
CA GLY A 175 12.60 23.05 3.89
C GLY A 175 11.42 22.11 4.08
N VAL A 176 11.58 21.18 5.03
CA VAL A 176 10.57 20.17 5.36
C VAL A 176 9.42 20.79 6.16
N MET A 177 8.22 20.73 5.59
CA MET A 177 6.98 21.22 6.21
C MET A 177 6.34 20.16 7.10
N ALA A 178 6.36 18.91 6.65
CA ALA A 178 5.87 17.75 7.39
C ALA A 178 6.56 16.48 6.86
N ALA A 179 7.11 15.67 7.74
CA ALA A 179 7.69 14.37 7.40
C ALA A 179 7.32 13.31 8.44
N THR A 180 7.02 12.10 7.98
CA THR A 180 6.73 10.94 8.83
C THR A 180 7.28 9.66 8.21
N ALA A 181 7.70 8.73 9.06
CA ALA A 181 8.13 7.40 8.64
C ALA A 181 6.95 6.43 8.65
N VAL A 182 6.65 5.83 7.51
CA VAL A 182 5.53 4.90 7.32
C VAL A 182 6.07 3.48 7.18
N PRO A 183 5.53 2.48 7.91
CA PRO A 183 5.84 1.08 7.67
C PRO A 183 5.36 0.64 6.28
N VAL A 184 6.24 -0.03 5.52
CA VAL A 184 5.94 -0.52 4.17
C VAL A 184 6.48 -1.94 3.95
N ILE A 185 6.17 -2.53 2.80
CA ILE A 185 6.69 -3.81 2.37
C ILE A 185 7.91 -3.56 1.48
N ALA A 186 9.08 -4.08 1.88
CA ALA A 186 10.26 -4.04 1.03
C ALA A 186 10.01 -4.85 -0.27
N GLY A 187 10.48 -4.32 -1.39
CA GLY A 187 10.24 -4.86 -2.72
C GLY A 187 8.96 -4.35 -3.39
N HIS A 188 8.22 -3.41 -2.79
CA HIS A 188 7.02 -2.81 -3.39
C HIS A 188 7.28 -1.39 -3.92
N TYR A 189 6.43 -0.93 -4.84
CA TYR A 189 6.48 0.43 -5.39
C TYR A 189 5.52 1.37 -4.65
N TYR A 190 6.03 2.52 -4.23
CA TYR A 190 5.25 3.55 -3.53
C TYR A 190 5.27 4.88 -4.27
N THR A 191 4.11 5.55 -4.34
CA THR A 191 3.96 6.95 -4.76
C THR A 191 3.15 7.69 -3.70
N ALA A 192 2.98 9.00 -3.83
CA ALA A 192 2.19 9.80 -2.91
C ALA A 192 1.18 10.71 -3.61
N THR A 193 0.16 11.12 -2.86
CA THR A 193 -0.76 12.20 -3.23
C THR A 193 -0.90 13.18 -2.08
N VAL A 194 -1.23 14.42 -2.38
CA VAL A 194 -1.54 15.44 -1.37
C VAL A 194 -2.59 16.39 -1.92
N ASP A 195 -3.50 16.85 -1.07
CA ASP A 195 -4.39 17.94 -1.41
C ASP A 195 -3.75 19.26 -1.03
N VAL A 196 -3.80 20.23 -1.95
CA VAL A 196 -3.32 21.58 -1.68
C VAL A 196 -4.39 22.57 -2.08
N ALA A 197 -4.69 23.50 -1.16
CA ALA A 197 -5.49 24.68 -1.44
C ALA A 197 -4.57 25.89 -1.41
N GLN A 198 -4.74 26.81 -2.36
CA GLN A 198 -3.92 27.99 -2.50
C GLN A 198 -4.79 29.23 -2.71
N ALA A 199 -4.43 30.30 -2.02
CA ALA A 199 -5.00 31.63 -2.16
C ALA A 199 -4.11 32.51 -3.06
N ASN A 200 -4.57 33.73 -3.33
CA ASN A 200 -3.77 34.80 -3.92
C ASN A 200 -3.06 34.49 -5.25
N CYS A 201 -3.71 33.68 -6.11
CA CYS A 201 -3.25 33.29 -7.44
C CYS A 201 -3.15 34.42 -8.49
N TRP A 202 -3.22 35.68 -8.05
CA TRP A 202 -3.14 36.88 -8.90
C TRP A 202 -1.77 37.56 -8.81
N THR A 203 -0.85 37.06 -7.99
CA THR A 203 0.56 37.51 -7.93
C THR A 203 1.49 36.45 -8.51
N THR A 204 2.71 36.83 -8.91
CA THR A 204 3.75 35.85 -9.31
C THR A 204 4.19 35.15 -8.04
N ASN A 205 3.57 34.00 -7.80
CA ASN A 205 3.56 33.40 -6.50
C ASN A 205 4.13 31.98 -6.55
N PRO A 206 5.46 31.83 -6.43
CA PRO A 206 6.08 30.56 -6.72
C PRO A 206 5.98 29.67 -5.47
N VAL A 207 4.81 29.04 -5.33
CA VAL A 207 4.66 27.86 -4.46
C VAL A 207 5.30 26.70 -5.20
N ASP A 208 6.34 26.11 -4.63
CA ASP A 208 7.03 24.93 -5.17
C ASP A 208 7.05 23.86 -4.09
N LEU A 209 5.88 23.25 -3.90
CA LEU A 209 5.79 22.12 -3.00
C LEU A 209 6.22 20.84 -3.73
N ALA A 210 6.89 19.96 -3.00
CA ALA A 210 7.22 18.63 -3.48
C ALA A 210 6.96 17.60 -2.39
N VAL A 211 6.54 16.40 -2.80
CA VAL A 211 6.54 15.23 -1.91
C VAL A 211 7.72 14.35 -2.27
N GLN A 212 8.62 14.16 -1.32
CA GLN A 212 9.77 13.27 -1.41
C GLN A 212 9.48 11.96 -0.67
N LEU A 213 9.93 10.86 -1.26
CA LEU A 213 9.91 9.52 -0.68
C LEU A 213 11.35 9.05 -0.49
N ASP A 214 11.69 8.61 0.72
CA ASP A 214 13.02 8.12 1.07
C ASP A 214 12.92 6.85 1.94
N ASP A 215 13.54 5.75 1.51
CA ASP A 215 13.61 4.49 2.27
C ASP A 215 14.93 4.32 3.04
N GLY A 216 15.84 5.31 2.95
CA GLY A 216 17.17 5.32 3.53
C GLY A 216 18.20 4.41 2.83
N VAL A 217 17.84 3.78 1.71
CA VAL A 217 18.67 2.81 0.99
C VAL A 217 18.83 3.21 -0.47
N SER A 218 17.72 3.54 -1.12
CA SER A 218 17.61 4.01 -2.50
C SER A 218 17.77 5.54 -2.56
N PRO A 219 18.14 6.12 -3.71
CA PRO A 219 18.05 7.56 -3.88
C PRO A 219 16.62 8.06 -3.64
N PRO A 220 16.42 9.17 -2.89
CA PRO A 220 15.10 9.74 -2.68
C PRO A 220 14.43 10.11 -3.99
N VAL A 221 13.12 9.89 -4.06
CA VAL A 221 12.30 10.13 -5.25
C VAL A 221 11.32 11.25 -4.98
N ALA A 222 11.29 12.26 -5.84
CA ALA A 222 10.15 13.18 -5.89
C ALA A 222 8.99 12.46 -6.57
N ALA A 223 7.86 12.30 -5.87
CA ALA A 223 6.70 11.60 -6.43
C ALA A 223 6.12 12.33 -7.67
N PHE A 224 6.42 13.62 -7.81
CA PHE A 224 5.87 14.53 -8.80
C PHE A 224 6.94 14.97 -9.80
N PRO A 225 6.62 15.03 -11.11
CA PRO A 225 7.57 15.49 -12.13
C PRO A 225 7.79 17.02 -12.16
N GLY A 226 7.17 17.77 -11.25
CA GLY A 226 7.24 19.23 -11.16
C GLY A 226 6.62 19.76 -9.86
N PRO A 227 6.63 21.09 -9.67
CA PRO A 227 6.10 21.73 -8.47
C PRO A 227 4.60 21.49 -8.31
N ILE A 228 4.18 21.33 -7.06
CA ILE A 228 2.77 21.31 -6.67
C ILE A 228 2.34 22.75 -6.39
N ALA A 229 1.47 23.30 -7.25
CA ALA A 229 0.91 24.64 -7.14
C ALA A 229 -0.55 24.67 -7.64
N ALA A 230 -1.50 24.87 -6.74
CA ALA A 230 -2.93 24.90 -7.10
C ALA A 230 -3.31 26.13 -7.93
N CYS A 231 -2.52 27.21 -7.92
CA CYS A 231 -2.75 28.34 -8.81
C CYS A 231 -2.40 28.05 -10.28
N ASP A 232 -1.42 27.18 -10.55
CA ASP A 232 -0.97 26.88 -11.92
C ASP A 232 -1.79 25.74 -12.55
N LEU A 233 -2.23 24.80 -11.72
CA LEU A 233 -3.03 23.64 -12.13
C LEU A 233 -4.23 23.46 -11.18
N PRO A 234 -5.16 24.43 -11.10
CA PRO A 234 -6.34 24.27 -10.26
C PRO A 234 -7.22 23.16 -10.82
N VAL A 235 -7.57 22.21 -9.97
CA VAL A 235 -8.62 21.23 -10.30
C VAL A 235 -9.98 21.91 -10.11
N HIS A 236 -10.14 22.67 -9.02
CA HIS A 236 -11.36 23.41 -8.69
C HIS A 236 -11.07 24.79 -8.09
N GLN A 237 -12.09 25.66 -8.13
CA GLN A 237 -12.13 26.89 -7.33
C GLN A 237 -13.28 26.81 -6.32
N ILE A 238 -12.97 26.82 -5.02
CA ILE A 238 -13.95 26.73 -3.93
C ILE A 238 -13.74 27.90 -2.98
N ASN A 239 -14.80 28.68 -2.74
CA ASN A 239 -14.79 29.88 -1.90
C ASN A 239 -13.72 30.92 -2.32
N GLY A 240 -13.40 30.98 -3.61
CA GLY A 240 -12.37 31.88 -4.15
C GLY A 240 -10.94 31.35 -4.10
N ASN A 241 -10.70 30.23 -3.42
CA ASN A 241 -9.39 29.56 -3.36
C ASN A 241 -9.30 28.48 -4.44
N ASN A 242 -8.12 28.29 -5.01
CA ASN A 242 -7.85 27.17 -5.90
C ASN A 242 -7.49 25.93 -5.08
N VAL A 243 -7.95 24.75 -5.50
CA VAL A 243 -7.72 23.51 -4.76
C VAL A 243 -7.62 22.32 -5.71
N GLY A 244 -6.89 21.29 -5.30
CA GLY A 244 -6.89 20.01 -6.00
C GLY A 244 -6.08 18.94 -5.29
N THR A 245 -6.31 17.69 -5.71
CA THR A 245 -5.47 16.55 -5.36
C THR A 245 -4.34 16.42 -6.36
N PHE A 246 -3.12 16.61 -5.89
CA PHE A 246 -1.91 16.38 -6.67
C PHE A 246 -1.54 14.91 -6.55
N ARG A 247 -1.32 14.27 -7.70
CA ARG A 247 -0.97 12.85 -7.74
C ARG A 247 0.42 12.58 -8.29
N GLY A 248 1.17 11.73 -7.60
CA GLY A 248 2.51 11.34 -8.01
C GLY A 248 2.50 10.34 -9.16
N PHE A 249 3.42 10.52 -10.11
CA PHE A 249 3.64 9.65 -11.28
C PHE A 249 4.99 8.94 -11.24
N THR A 250 5.82 9.24 -10.24
CA THR A 250 7.10 8.59 -10.01
C THR A 250 7.01 7.76 -8.75
N SER A 251 7.41 6.50 -8.84
CA SER A 251 7.36 5.56 -7.72
C SER A 251 8.76 5.26 -7.19
N LEU A 252 8.88 5.16 -5.87
CA LEU A 252 10.03 4.59 -5.17
C LEU A 252 9.86 3.06 -5.08
N LEU A 253 10.83 2.28 -5.54
CA LEU A 253 10.92 0.85 -5.22
C LEU A 253 11.57 0.69 -3.85
N ALA A 254 10.77 0.49 -2.80
CA ALA A 254 11.29 0.44 -1.44
C ALA A 254 12.20 -0.78 -1.24
N GLN A 255 13.41 -0.56 -0.73
CA GLN A 255 14.37 -1.60 -0.36
C GLN A 255 14.43 -1.81 1.16
N SER A 256 13.67 -1.02 1.92
CA SER A 256 13.58 -1.11 3.37
C SER A 256 12.11 -1.22 3.80
N PRO A 257 11.83 -1.70 5.03
CA PRO A 257 10.46 -1.85 5.55
C PRO A 257 9.85 -0.53 6.04
N SER A 258 10.45 0.61 5.74
CA SER A 258 9.92 1.92 6.09
C SER A 258 10.27 2.96 5.02
N VAL A 259 9.32 3.84 4.70
CA VAL A 259 9.53 4.97 3.82
C VAL A 259 9.18 6.25 4.57
N GLU A 260 10.10 7.20 4.60
CA GLU A 260 9.79 8.58 4.97
C GLU A 260 9.03 9.25 3.82
N VAL A 261 7.90 9.85 4.15
CA VAL A 261 7.12 10.70 3.27
C VAL A 261 7.27 12.12 3.78
N ALA A 262 7.91 12.98 3.00
CA ALA A 262 8.16 14.37 3.35
C ALA A 262 7.48 15.30 2.35
N LEU A 263 6.68 16.24 2.85
CA LEU A 263 6.23 17.41 2.09
C LEU A 263 7.21 18.56 2.35
N LEU A 264 7.75 19.13 1.28
CA LEU A 264 8.76 20.16 1.30
C LEU A 264 8.25 21.39 0.56
N ASN A 265 8.71 22.56 1.00
CA ASN A 265 8.75 23.76 0.18
C ASN A 265 10.18 23.89 -0.39
N ASN A 266 10.32 23.78 -1.71
CA ASN A 266 11.61 23.89 -2.40
C ASN A 266 12.07 25.34 -2.59
N LEU A 267 11.15 26.30 -2.49
CA LEU A 267 11.45 27.70 -2.64
C LEU A 267 11.43 28.41 -1.30
N GLY A 268 12.44 29.25 -1.08
CA GLY A 268 12.42 30.23 0.00
C GLY A 268 12.19 31.63 -0.55
N GLY A 269 11.61 32.53 0.25
CA GLY A 269 11.49 33.95 -0.07
C GLY A 269 10.15 34.59 0.30
N GLY A 270 10.07 35.91 0.08
CA GLY A 270 8.96 36.75 0.53
C GLY A 270 7.74 36.75 -0.37
N GLY A 271 6.58 36.53 0.26
CA GLY A 271 5.26 36.75 -0.32
C GLY A 271 4.75 35.58 -1.14
N GLY A 272 3.78 34.86 -0.56
CA GLY A 272 2.79 34.13 -1.32
C GLY A 272 2.85 32.60 -1.26
N ASP A 273 3.67 32.01 -0.41
CA ASP A 273 3.33 30.67 0.06
C ASP A 273 2.07 30.77 0.95
N ASP A 274 0.93 30.89 0.28
CA ASP A 274 -0.40 31.22 0.78
C ASP A 274 -1.28 29.99 0.56
N ASN A 275 -0.79 28.85 1.03
CA ASN A 275 -1.40 27.56 0.81
C ASN A 275 -1.77 26.89 2.14
N ALA A 276 -2.50 25.79 2.03
CA ALA A 276 -2.61 24.79 3.07
C ALA A 276 -2.61 23.43 2.39
N PHE A 277 -2.18 22.41 3.13
CA PHE A 277 -2.20 21.04 2.64
C PHE A 277 -2.91 20.11 3.61
N ASP A 278 -3.48 19.05 3.04
CA ASP A 278 -4.26 18.04 3.75
C ASP A 278 -4.25 16.73 2.95
N ASN A 279 -4.78 15.66 3.54
CA ASN A 279 -5.02 14.36 2.90
C ASN A 279 -3.76 13.79 2.20
N LEU A 280 -2.61 13.88 2.88
CA LEU A 280 -1.36 13.27 2.42
C LEU A 280 -1.53 11.75 2.43
N ALA A 281 -1.35 11.11 1.29
CA ALA A 281 -1.47 9.66 1.18
C ALA A 281 -0.21 9.03 0.60
N LEU A 282 0.24 7.93 1.21
CA LEU A 282 1.23 7.01 0.65
C LEU A 282 0.49 5.84 0.01
N ILE A 283 0.85 5.51 -1.22
CA ILE A 283 0.09 4.59 -2.06
C ILE A 283 1.01 3.50 -2.60
N ASP A 284 0.65 2.26 -2.32
CA ASP A 284 1.24 1.08 -2.95
C ASP A 284 0.69 0.92 -4.37
N THR A 285 1.60 0.98 -5.33
CA THR A 285 1.34 0.90 -6.77
C THR A 285 2.03 -0.31 -7.40
N THR A 286 2.36 -1.31 -6.59
CA THR A 286 3.08 -2.51 -7.04
C THR A 286 2.27 -3.25 -8.11
N PRO A 287 2.82 -3.47 -9.32
CA PRO A 287 2.17 -4.22 -10.37
C PRO A 287 1.81 -5.65 -9.96
N GLN A 288 0.73 -6.16 -10.53
CA GLN A 288 0.35 -7.57 -10.40
C GLN A 288 1.09 -8.41 -11.44
N LEU A 289 1.75 -9.50 -11.01
CA LEU A 289 2.15 -10.56 -11.91
C LEU A 289 1.01 -11.58 -12.04
N ASP A 290 0.57 -11.86 -13.25
CA ASP A 290 -0.30 -13.00 -13.55
C ASP A 290 0.54 -14.06 -14.27
N ALA A 291 0.37 -15.32 -13.90
CA ALA A 291 1.08 -16.46 -14.47
C ALA A 291 0.09 -17.56 -14.85
N VAL A 292 0.09 -17.99 -16.11
CA VAL A 292 -0.85 -18.97 -16.64
C VAL A 292 -0.12 -19.93 -17.57
N ILE A 293 -0.22 -21.23 -17.31
CA ILE A 293 0.08 -22.22 -18.33
C ILE A 293 -1.18 -22.38 -19.18
N ALA A 294 -1.06 -22.22 -20.50
CA ALA A 294 -2.17 -22.35 -21.42
C ALA A 294 -2.85 -23.72 -21.27
N ALA A 295 -4.09 -23.84 -21.74
CA ALA A 295 -4.74 -25.13 -21.83
C ALA A 295 -4.13 -25.97 -22.98
N PRO A 296 -4.07 -27.30 -22.85
CA PRO A 296 -3.66 -28.15 -23.96
C PRO A 296 -4.61 -27.98 -25.16
N PRO A 297 -4.11 -28.08 -26.41
CA PRO A 297 -4.94 -27.93 -27.60
C PRO A 297 -6.08 -28.96 -27.70
N SER A 298 -5.93 -30.12 -27.06
CA SER A 298 -6.91 -31.19 -27.05
C SER A 298 -6.81 -32.04 -25.77
N GLY A 299 -7.95 -32.32 -25.14
CA GLY A 299 -8.04 -33.18 -23.95
C GLY A 299 -7.70 -32.45 -22.64
N ASP A 300 -7.44 -33.24 -21.59
CA ASP A 300 -7.19 -32.74 -20.22
C ASP A 300 -5.69 -32.67 -19.87
N SER A 301 -4.81 -33.01 -20.81
CA SER A 301 -3.35 -33.03 -20.61
C SER A 301 -2.59 -32.82 -21.91
N TYR A 302 -1.43 -32.19 -21.83
CA TYR A 302 -0.41 -32.20 -22.87
C TYR A 302 0.11 -33.63 -23.12
N ALA A 303 0.50 -33.96 -24.34
CA ALA A 303 1.26 -35.19 -24.58
C ALA A 303 2.67 -35.09 -23.93
N SER A 304 3.33 -36.23 -23.71
CA SER A 304 4.72 -36.24 -23.24
C SER A 304 5.58 -35.38 -24.14
N ASP A 305 6.37 -34.49 -23.53
CA ASP A 305 7.31 -33.58 -24.20
C ASP A 305 6.64 -32.60 -25.18
N GLN A 306 5.31 -32.50 -25.18
CA GLN A 306 4.60 -31.46 -25.91
C GLN A 306 4.80 -30.11 -25.19
N PRO A 307 5.24 -29.07 -25.90
CA PRO A 307 5.33 -27.73 -25.34
C PRO A 307 4.00 -27.21 -24.76
N ALA A 308 4.04 -26.78 -23.51
CA ALA A 308 3.00 -26.04 -22.83
C ALA A 308 3.40 -24.57 -22.74
N ARG A 309 2.61 -23.68 -23.36
CA ARG A 309 2.89 -22.25 -23.37
C ARG A 309 2.67 -21.66 -21.98
N PHE A 310 3.72 -21.14 -21.35
CA PHE A 310 3.66 -20.42 -20.10
C PHE A 310 3.64 -18.91 -20.37
N LEU A 311 2.56 -18.26 -19.95
CA LEU A 311 2.25 -16.86 -20.18
C LEU A 311 2.38 -16.11 -18.86
N LEU A 312 3.14 -15.03 -18.88
CA LEU A 312 3.33 -14.11 -17.76
C LEU A 312 2.86 -12.73 -18.19
N THR A 313 2.00 -12.09 -17.41
CA THR A 313 1.54 -10.72 -17.67
C THR A 313 1.82 -9.87 -16.44
N VAL A 314 2.55 -8.78 -16.61
CA VAL A 314 2.77 -7.77 -15.57
C VAL A 314 1.79 -6.63 -15.83
N THR A 315 0.88 -6.38 -14.89
CA THR A 315 -0.19 -5.39 -15.02
C THR A 315 0.01 -4.27 -13.99
N ASN A 316 0.07 -3.03 -14.45
CA ASN A 316 0.19 -1.84 -13.60
C ASN A 316 -1.05 -1.67 -12.72
N THR A 317 -0.93 -0.89 -11.64
CA THR A 317 -2.11 -0.34 -10.97
C THR A 317 -2.58 0.92 -11.70
N HIS A 318 -3.85 1.27 -11.56
CA HIS A 318 -4.32 2.57 -12.03
C HIS A 318 -3.99 3.66 -11.00
N LEU A 319 -4.06 4.92 -11.43
CA LEU A 319 -3.94 6.09 -10.59
C LEU A 319 -5.17 6.18 -9.66
N ALA A 320 -4.97 6.58 -8.40
CA ALA A 320 -6.09 6.74 -7.46
C ALA A 320 -7.14 7.71 -8.01
N GLY A 321 -8.42 7.30 -8.00
CA GLY A 321 -9.53 8.07 -8.59
C GLY A 321 -9.51 8.18 -10.12
N SER A 322 -8.65 7.46 -10.84
CA SER A 322 -8.63 7.47 -12.31
C SER A 322 -8.33 6.09 -12.90
N PRO A 323 -9.36 5.20 -12.98
CA PRO A 323 -9.20 3.82 -13.42
C PRO A 323 -8.63 3.62 -14.83
N ALA A 324 -8.67 4.65 -15.68
CA ALA A 324 -8.17 4.60 -17.06
C ALA A 324 -6.70 5.04 -17.21
N VAL A 325 -6.06 5.53 -16.14
CA VAL A 325 -4.71 6.10 -16.18
C VAL A 325 -3.78 5.22 -15.34
N PRO A 326 -2.68 4.68 -15.89
CA PRO A 326 -1.70 3.94 -15.10
C PRO A 326 -1.05 4.80 -14.01
N SER A 327 -0.60 4.17 -12.93
CA SER A 327 0.05 4.83 -11.79
C SER A 327 1.49 5.31 -12.05
N GLY A 328 1.91 5.40 -13.31
CA GLY A 328 3.26 5.78 -13.72
C GLY A 328 4.21 4.60 -13.92
N ALA A 329 5.47 4.93 -14.19
CA ALA A 329 6.49 3.96 -14.59
C ALA A 329 6.90 3.04 -13.44
N LYS A 330 7.30 1.81 -13.77
CA LYS A 330 7.75 0.77 -12.83
C LYS A 330 9.03 0.13 -13.38
N PRO A 331 10.20 0.77 -13.18
CA PRO A 331 11.46 0.32 -13.76
C PRO A 331 12.07 -0.82 -12.94
N GLU A 332 12.68 -1.80 -13.59
CA GLU A 332 13.50 -2.83 -12.92
C GLU A 332 12.73 -3.78 -11.99
N TRP A 333 11.47 -4.13 -12.32
CA TRP A 333 10.83 -5.28 -11.66
C TRP A 333 11.51 -6.59 -12.08
N SER A 334 11.49 -7.59 -11.20
CA SER A 334 12.05 -8.92 -11.47
C SER A 334 11.38 -10.03 -10.67
N PHE A 335 11.55 -11.27 -11.13
CA PHE A 335 11.23 -12.47 -10.37
C PHE A 335 12.24 -13.59 -10.63
N ASP A 336 12.43 -14.47 -9.64
CA ASP A 336 13.03 -15.79 -9.80
C ASP A 336 11.98 -16.85 -9.48
N LEU A 337 11.70 -17.73 -10.44
CA LEU A 337 10.74 -18.81 -10.32
C LEU A 337 11.47 -20.15 -10.26
N ALA A 338 11.36 -20.84 -9.12
CA ALA A 338 11.80 -22.23 -8.99
C ALA A 338 10.80 -23.19 -9.65
N LEU A 339 11.26 -24.00 -10.60
CA LEU A 339 10.41 -24.99 -11.26
C LEU A 339 10.36 -26.31 -10.44
N PRO A 340 9.18 -26.94 -10.30
CA PRO A 340 9.08 -28.27 -9.72
C PRO A 340 9.87 -29.30 -10.53
N ALA A 341 10.50 -30.26 -9.85
CA ALA A 341 11.29 -31.30 -10.51
C ALA A 341 10.45 -32.07 -11.53
N GLY A 342 10.90 -32.11 -12.78
CA GLY A 342 10.22 -32.78 -13.90
C GLY A 342 9.47 -31.83 -14.84
N LEU A 343 9.27 -30.57 -14.46
CA LEU A 343 8.84 -29.49 -15.36
C LEU A 343 10.04 -28.62 -15.70
N VAL A 344 10.38 -28.51 -16.99
CA VAL A 344 11.57 -27.77 -17.44
C VAL A 344 11.23 -26.89 -18.64
N PRO A 345 12.00 -25.82 -18.92
CA PRO A 345 11.89 -25.10 -20.19
C PRO A 345 12.20 -26.04 -21.36
N ALA A 346 11.48 -25.88 -22.48
CA ALA A 346 11.80 -26.63 -23.70
C ALA A 346 13.23 -26.32 -24.18
N GLU A 347 13.86 -27.25 -24.92
CA GLU A 347 15.22 -27.04 -25.48
C GLU A 347 15.29 -25.78 -26.36
N SER A 348 14.20 -25.46 -27.06
CA SER A 348 13.98 -24.20 -27.75
C SER A 348 12.71 -23.55 -27.19
N PRO A 349 12.82 -22.74 -26.12
CA PRO A 349 11.68 -22.32 -25.30
C PRO A 349 10.80 -21.23 -25.94
N ALA A 350 11.03 -20.85 -27.20
CA ALA A 350 10.23 -19.84 -27.91
C ALA A 350 9.96 -18.58 -27.08
N ILE A 351 11.02 -18.02 -26.47
CA ILE A 351 10.93 -16.86 -25.57
C ILE A 351 10.42 -15.64 -26.35
N GLU A 352 9.37 -15.01 -25.82
CA GLU A 352 8.78 -13.78 -26.33
C GLU A 352 8.61 -12.77 -25.18
N THR A 353 8.75 -11.48 -25.48
CA THR A 353 8.39 -10.42 -24.54
C THR A 353 8.10 -9.12 -25.30
N ASP A 354 7.11 -8.38 -24.81
CA ASP A 354 6.85 -6.99 -25.21
C ASP A 354 7.19 -5.99 -24.08
N CYS A 355 7.66 -6.50 -22.93
CA CYS A 355 8.04 -5.67 -21.81
C CYS A 355 9.26 -4.81 -22.17
N PRO A 356 9.21 -3.49 -21.94
CA PRO A 356 10.40 -2.65 -22.00
C PRO A 356 11.52 -3.22 -21.13
N ASN A 357 12.73 -3.33 -21.69
CA ASN A 357 13.88 -4.00 -21.05
C ASN A 357 13.60 -5.44 -20.57
N GLY A 358 12.61 -6.10 -21.17
CA GLY A 358 12.16 -7.44 -20.84
C GLY A 358 13.20 -8.50 -21.19
N ALA A 359 13.44 -9.44 -20.28
CA ALA A 359 14.24 -10.63 -20.54
C ALA A 359 13.78 -11.81 -19.69
N LEU A 360 13.94 -13.02 -20.24
CA LEU A 360 13.79 -14.29 -19.54
C LEU A 360 15.09 -15.08 -19.67
N ASP A 361 15.73 -15.35 -18.54
CA ASP A 361 16.87 -16.26 -18.45
C ASP A 361 16.39 -17.59 -17.87
N VAL A 362 16.68 -18.70 -18.55
CA VAL A 362 16.13 -20.02 -18.20
C VAL A 362 17.23 -21.02 -17.85
N THR A 363 16.95 -21.86 -16.87
CA THR A 363 17.77 -23.04 -16.52
C THR A 363 16.88 -24.27 -16.42
N SER A 364 17.45 -25.45 -16.22
CA SER A 364 16.65 -26.67 -15.98
C SER A 364 15.86 -26.65 -14.67
N ALA A 365 16.16 -25.73 -13.75
CA ALA A 365 15.56 -25.67 -12.42
C ALA A 365 14.75 -24.39 -12.15
N GLY A 366 14.78 -23.41 -13.05
CA GLY A 366 14.13 -22.13 -12.79
C GLY A 366 14.15 -21.16 -13.95
N ILE A 367 13.41 -20.06 -13.77
CA ILE A 367 13.20 -18.99 -14.73
C ILE A 367 13.39 -17.66 -14.01
N VAL A 368 14.33 -16.85 -14.49
CA VAL A 368 14.53 -15.48 -14.00
C VAL A 368 13.95 -14.50 -15.02
N GLY A 369 12.96 -13.72 -14.60
CA GLY A 369 12.35 -12.68 -15.41
C GLY A 369 12.70 -11.29 -14.91
N ARG A 370 12.86 -10.35 -15.83
CA ARG A 370 13.05 -8.92 -15.54
C ARG A 370 12.38 -8.07 -16.61
N GLY A 371 12.05 -6.83 -16.25
CA GLY A 371 11.56 -5.86 -17.21
C GLY A 371 11.18 -4.52 -16.58
N SER A 372 10.35 -3.76 -17.28
CA SER A 372 9.87 -2.45 -16.82
C SER A 372 8.47 -2.20 -17.36
N LEU A 373 7.73 -1.29 -16.73
CA LEU A 373 6.57 -0.64 -17.32
C LEU A 373 6.88 0.84 -17.53
N GLY A 374 6.59 1.36 -18.72
CA GLY A 374 6.62 2.78 -19.02
C GLY A 374 5.50 3.56 -18.30
N PRO A 375 5.55 4.90 -18.33
CA PRO A 375 4.60 5.75 -17.61
C PRO A 375 3.15 5.62 -18.08
N THR A 376 2.94 5.13 -19.31
CA THR A 376 1.62 4.94 -19.92
C THR A 376 1.25 3.47 -20.12
N ASP A 377 2.11 2.54 -19.69
CA ASP A 377 1.90 1.13 -19.94
C ASP A 377 0.89 0.57 -18.92
N VAL A 378 -0.18 0.00 -19.45
CA VAL A 378 -1.19 -0.73 -18.67
C VAL A 378 -0.66 -2.09 -18.23
N SER A 379 -0.01 -2.79 -19.15
CA SER A 379 0.59 -4.10 -18.91
C SER A 379 1.66 -4.41 -19.95
N CYS A 380 2.48 -5.41 -19.66
CA CYS A 380 3.33 -6.08 -20.63
C CYS A 380 3.33 -7.59 -20.36
N SER A 381 3.88 -8.38 -21.26
CA SER A 381 3.88 -9.83 -21.24
C SER A 381 5.25 -10.43 -21.55
N LEU A 382 5.48 -11.61 -20.97
CA LEU A 382 6.56 -12.52 -21.30
C LEU A 382 5.98 -13.91 -21.49
N ALA A 383 6.59 -14.70 -22.36
CA ALA A 383 6.13 -16.04 -22.59
C ALA A 383 7.27 -16.97 -23.01
N LEU A 384 7.14 -18.24 -22.61
CA LEU A 384 8.06 -19.31 -22.99
C LEU A 384 7.33 -20.66 -22.98
N ASP A 385 7.99 -21.68 -23.52
CA ASP A 385 7.47 -23.03 -23.59
C ASP A 385 8.10 -23.91 -22.51
N LEU A 386 7.25 -24.64 -21.77
CA LEU A 386 7.63 -25.63 -20.78
C LEU A 386 7.30 -27.04 -21.28
N VAL A 387 8.06 -28.04 -20.86
CA VAL A 387 7.86 -29.45 -21.20
C VAL A 387 8.03 -30.36 -19.98
N SER A 388 7.43 -31.54 -20.06
CA SER A 388 7.62 -32.62 -19.11
C SER A 388 7.38 -33.98 -19.76
N SER A 389 8.04 -35.02 -19.24
CA SER A 389 7.81 -36.42 -19.64
C SER A 389 6.54 -37.04 -19.03
N GLY A 390 5.79 -36.29 -18.23
CA GLY A 390 4.54 -36.72 -17.60
C GLY A 390 4.37 -36.22 -16.17
N GLY A 391 3.13 -36.18 -15.70
CA GLY A 391 2.77 -35.79 -14.33
C GLY A 391 1.85 -34.57 -14.26
N GLU A 392 1.57 -34.13 -13.04
CA GLU A 392 0.84 -32.89 -12.76
C GLU A 392 1.76 -31.95 -12.00
N TYR A 393 1.80 -30.70 -12.43
CA TYR A 393 2.69 -29.68 -11.91
C TYR A 393 1.89 -28.46 -11.52
N VAL A 394 2.17 -27.94 -10.32
CA VAL A 394 1.59 -26.70 -9.81
C VAL A 394 2.72 -25.73 -9.58
N LEU A 395 2.61 -24.55 -10.18
CA LEU A 395 3.46 -23.40 -9.89
C LEU A 395 2.73 -22.58 -8.82
N ASP A 396 3.17 -22.73 -7.57
CA ASP A 396 2.57 -22.06 -6.41
C ASP A 396 3.11 -20.62 -6.29
N PRO A 397 2.34 -19.65 -5.76
CA PRO A 397 2.82 -18.29 -5.55
C PRO A 397 4.09 -18.22 -4.68
N ALA A 398 4.30 -19.18 -3.77
CA ALA A 398 5.51 -19.24 -2.94
C ALA A 398 6.77 -19.71 -3.69
N ALA A 399 6.64 -20.17 -4.94
CA ALA A 399 7.78 -20.55 -5.78
C ALA A 399 8.50 -19.33 -6.40
N TYR A 400 7.93 -18.13 -6.24
CA TYR A 400 8.45 -16.89 -6.79
C TYR A 400 9.18 -16.08 -5.71
N GLU A 401 10.42 -15.70 -5.99
CA GLU A 401 11.09 -14.58 -5.31
C GLU A 401 10.84 -13.33 -6.14
N LEU A 402 10.20 -12.31 -5.57
CA LEU A 402 9.67 -11.16 -6.31
C LEU A 402 10.38 -9.87 -5.88
N THR A 403 10.57 -8.97 -6.85
CA THR A 403 10.95 -7.57 -6.60
C THR A 403 10.12 -6.69 -7.51
N GLY A 404 9.38 -5.76 -6.91
CA GLY A 404 8.51 -4.83 -7.63
C GLY A 404 7.26 -5.48 -8.23
N LEU A 405 6.83 -6.65 -7.73
CA LEU A 405 5.68 -7.40 -8.23
C LEU A 405 4.89 -8.04 -7.09
N LEU A 406 3.56 -8.07 -7.22
CA LEU A 406 2.70 -8.91 -6.40
C LEU A 406 2.67 -10.34 -6.96
N ALA A 407 2.55 -11.32 -6.07
CA ALA A 407 2.58 -12.72 -6.43
C ALA A 407 1.37 -13.13 -7.30
N PRO A 408 1.57 -14.02 -8.29
CA PRO A 408 0.47 -14.56 -9.11
C PRO A 408 -0.39 -15.54 -8.31
N ALA A 409 -1.47 -16.05 -8.90
CA ALA A 409 -2.19 -17.20 -8.39
C ALA A 409 -1.46 -18.48 -8.80
N ALA A 410 -1.76 -19.57 -8.10
CA ALA A 410 -1.31 -20.88 -8.52
C ALA A 410 -1.81 -21.20 -9.93
N THR A 411 -0.93 -21.74 -10.78
CA THR A 411 -1.30 -22.29 -12.08
C THR A 411 -0.80 -23.72 -12.21
N SER A 412 -1.48 -24.53 -13.00
CA SER A 412 -1.18 -25.96 -13.10
C SER A 412 -1.17 -26.46 -14.53
N ALA A 413 -0.32 -27.45 -14.80
CA ALA A 413 -0.31 -28.17 -16.07
C ALA A 413 -0.20 -29.67 -15.84
N ARG A 414 -0.83 -30.43 -16.73
CA ARG A 414 -0.79 -31.89 -16.72
C ARG A 414 -0.20 -32.40 -18.02
N PHE A 415 0.74 -33.33 -17.93
CA PHE A 415 1.38 -34.01 -19.04
C PHE A 415 1.10 -35.50 -18.95
N ALA A 416 0.68 -36.11 -20.05
CA ALA A 416 0.56 -37.54 -20.18
C ALA A 416 1.96 -38.18 -20.18
N PHE A 417 2.11 -39.31 -19.47
CA PHE A 417 3.33 -40.09 -19.57
C PHE A 417 3.52 -40.62 -20.98
N ALA A 418 4.77 -40.66 -21.45
CA ALA A 418 5.09 -41.36 -22.68
C ALA A 418 4.52 -42.79 -22.61
N PRO A 419 3.85 -43.29 -23.67
CA PRO A 419 3.43 -44.68 -23.70
C PRO A 419 4.68 -45.53 -23.47
N GLY A 420 4.64 -46.38 -22.44
CA GLY A 420 5.73 -47.30 -22.17
C GLY A 420 6.07 -48.08 -23.43
N PRO A 421 7.33 -48.54 -23.61
CA PRO A 421 7.65 -49.44 -24.70
C PRO A 421 6.61 -50.57 -24.67
N PRO A 422 5.99 -50.93 -25.82
CA PRO A 422 4.96 -51.93 -25.85
C PRO A 422 5.52 -53.16 -25.13
N GLU A 423 4.85 -53.53 -24.03
CA GLU A 423 5.21 -54.72 -23.27
C GLU A 423 5.36 -55.85 -24.31
N PRO A 424 6.50 -56.57 -24.36
CA PRO A 424 6.73 -57.56 -25.40
C PRO A 424 5.52 -58.47 -25.41
N SER A 425 4.69 -58.33 -26.46
CA SER A 425 3.45 -59.07 -26.63
C SER A 425 3.82 -60.51 -26.32
N PRO A 426 3.15 -61.19 -25.35
CA PRO A 426 3.57 -62.49 -24.89
C PRO A 426 3.70 -63.34 -26.13
N GLY A 427 4.95 -63.53 -26.55
CA GLY A 427 5.26 -64.27 -27.74
C GLY A 427 4.56 -65.59 -27.49
N SER A 428 3.89 -66.09 -28.52
CA SER A 428 3.48 -67.48 -28.61
C SER A 428 4.75 -68.35 -28.50
N GLY A 429 5.32 -68.39 -27.30
CA GLY A 429 6.27 -69.38 -26.88
C GLY A 429 5.59 -70.71 -27.11
N PRO A 430 6.33 -71.70 -27.64
CA PRO A 430 5.77 -73.02 -27.85
C PRO A 430 5.13 -73.46 -26.53
N VAL A 431 3.85 -73.82 -26.61
CA VAL A 431 3.15 -74.50 -25.54
C VAL A 431 3.96 -75.75 -25.22
N LEU A 432 4.83 -75.66 -24.22
CA LEU A 432 5.45 -76.82 -23.62
C LEU A 432 4.29 -77.56 -22.95
N ALA A 433 3.93 -78.68 -23.57
CA ALA A 433 2.94 -79.61 -23.05
C ALA A 433 3.26 -79.91 -21.59
N ASP A 434 2.28 -79.60 -20.75
CA ASP A 434 2.21 -79.91 -19.34
C ASP A 434 2.41 -81.42 -19.14
N SER A 435 3.62 -81.84 -18.77
CA SER A 435 3.85 -83.17 -18.23
C SER A 435 3.73 -83.07 -16.72
N GLY A 436 2.59 -83.54 -16.22
CA GLY A 436 2.23 -83.51 -14.81
C GLY A 436 3.33 -84.04 -13.90
N SER A 437 3.46 -83.39 -12.75
CA SER A 437 4.00 -84.00 -11.55
C SER A 437 3.26 -83.47 -10.34
N ASP A 438 2.80 -84.44 -9.55
CA ASP A 438 1.92 -84.35 -8.39
C ASP A 438 2.48 -83.52 -7.21
N PRO A 439 1.60 -83.10 -6.28
CA PRO A 439 1.95 -82.27 -5.15
C PRO A 439 2.48 -83.10 -3.97
N LEU A 440 3.48 -82.57 -3.25
CA LEU A 440 3.94 -83.07 -1.95
C LEU A 440 4.29 -81.89 -1.01
N PRO A 441 4.33 -82.11 0.32
CA PRO A 441 3.35 -81.53 1.21
C PRO A 441 3.86 -80.38 2.11
N VAL A 442 2.88 -79.72 2.71
CA VAL A 442 2.95 -78.78 3.82
C VAL A 442 3.81 -79.32 4.98
N LEU A 443 4.78 -78.52 5.43
CA LEU A 443 5.39 -78.67 6.76
C LEU A 443 5.40 -77.33 7.50
N LEU A 444 4.54 -77.30 8.53
CA LEU A 444 4.50 -76.36 9.64
C LEU A 444 5.81 -76.42 10.45
N THR A 445 6.29 -75.26 10.90
CA THR A 445 6.91 -74.95 12.21
C THR A 445 7.24 -73.45 12.17
N GLY A 446 6.89 -72.56 13.10
CA GLY A 446 6.43 -72.72 14.47
C GLY A 446 7.42 -72.06 15.43
N VAL A 447 7.09 -70.82 15.86
CA VAL A 447 7.27 -70.30 17.24
C VAL A 447 8.68 -69.81 17.66
N LEU A 448 8.86 -68.52 18.00
CA LEU A 448 8.80 -67.96 19.39
C LEU A 448 9.51 -66.58 19.58
N ALA A 449 8.81 -65.71 20.33
CA ALA A 449 9.20 -64.67 21.31
C ALA A 449 10.18 -63.51 21.00
N VAL A 450 9.75 -62.24 21.12
CA VAL A 450 9.53 -61.36 22.32
C VAL A 450 10.83 -60.75 22.88
N VAL A 451 10.87 -59.41 23.00
CA VAL A 451 11.24 -58.63 24.22
C VAL A 451 12.01 -57.33 23.92
N LEU A 452 11.37 -56.21 24.35
CA LEU A 452 11.85 -54.90 24.83
C LEU A 452 12.87 -54.04 24.06
N GLY A 453 12.53 -52.76 23.96
CA GLY A 453 13.50 -51.68 23.74
C GLY A 453 12.87 -50.29 23.64
N GLY A 454 12.09 -49.87 24.63
CA GLY A 454 11.71 -48.47 24.76
C GLY A 454 12.85 -47.66 25.38
N VAL A 455 13.25 -46.55 24.74
CA VAL A 455 13.96 -45.46 25.40
C VAL A 455 13.40 -44.13 24.90
N LEU A 456 12.74 -43.44 25.83
CA LEU A 456 12.43 -42.03 25.81
C LEU A 456 13.70 -41.18 25.69
N ILE A 457 13.70 -40.17 24.83
CA ILE A 457 14.48 -38.95 25.05
C ILE A 457 13.52 -37.76 24.95
N GLN A 458 12.97 -37.39 26.11
CA GLN A 458 12.74 -35.99 26.44
C GLN A 458 13.73 -35.64 27.55
N LEU A 459 14.57 -34.63 27.31
CA LEU A 459 15.13 -33.80 28.35
C LEU A 459 15.10 -32.35 27.88
N SER A 460 14.34 -31.59 28.65
CA SER A 460 14.17 -30.14 28.71
C SER A 460 15.29 -29.48 29.51
N VAL A 461 15.16 -28.16 29.74
CA VAL A 461 15.93 -27.23 30.61
C VAL A 461 16.89 -26.33 29.80
N ALA A 462 16.53 -25.10 29.43
CA ALA A 462 16.20 -23.89 30.20
C ALA A 462 17.41 -23.12 30.79
N ALA A 463 17.44 -21.82 30.45
CA ALA A 463 18.01 -20.67 31.14
C ALA A 463 19.54 -20.40 31.08
N ARG A 464 19.91 -19.22 30.53
CA ARG A 464 20.29 -18.06 31.36
C ARG A 464 20.58 -16.77 30.57
N ARG A 465 19.95 -15.70 31.07
CA ARG A 465 20.30 -14.28 30.95
C ARG A 465 21.82 -14.01 31.03
N ARG A 466 22.29 -13.01 30.29
CA ARG A 466 23.20 -11.97 30.83
C ARG A 466 23.00 -10.62 30.12
N ARG A 467 22.52 -9.64 30.91
CA ARG A 467 22.75 -8.20 30.71
C ARG A 467 24.23 -7.88 30.96
N THR A 468 24.67 -6.79 30.32
CA THR A 468 25.56 -5.69 30.73
C THR A 468 26.74 -5.49 29.78
N ARG A 469 26.72 -4.45 28.94
CA ARG A 469 27.14 -3.09 29.30
C ARG A 469 26.38 -2.06 28.49
#